data_AF-V9GER0-F1
#
_entry.id   AF-V9GER0-F1
#
_cell.length_a   1.000
_cell.length_b   1.000
_cell.length_c   1.000
_cell.angle_alpha   90.00
_cell.angle_beta   90.00
_cell.angle_gamma   90.00
#
_symmetry.space_group_name_H-M   'P 1'
#
loop_
_entity.id
_entity.type
_entity.pdbx_description
1 polymer ?
#
loop_
_entity_poly.entity_id
_entity_poly.type
_entity_poly.pdbx_seq_one_letter_code
_entity_poly.pdbx_strand_id
1 'polypeptide(L)' 'MEDVTDVVFRHVVSEAARPDVFFTEFANTESYCHPEGNHSVRGRLTFTEDEQPMVAHIWGDKPEYFRQMSIGMAKEG' A
#
# COMPACT_ATOMS: atom_id res chain seq x y z
N MET A 1 -2.83 0.07 9.23
CA MET A 1 -2.92 -0.87 10.36
C MET A 1 -2.80 -2.26 9.74
N GLU A 2 -1.67 -2.93 9.96
CA GLU A 2 -1.41 -4.22 9.29
C GLU A 2 -2.45 -5.26 9.70
N ASP A 3 -2.90 -6.07 8.73
CA ASP A 3 -3.89 -7.13 8.83
C ASP A 3 -5.30 -6.66 9.24
N VAL A 4 -5.55 -5.36 9.12
CA VAL A 4 -6.85 -4.75 9.46
C VAL A 4 -7.35 -3.83 8.36
N THR A 5 -6.53 -2.89 7.88
CA THR A 5 -6.95 -1.91 6.88
C THR A 5 -6.72 -2.41 5.45
N ASP A 6 -7.11 -3.65 5.19
CA ASP A 6 -7.09 -4.24 3.85
C ASP A 6 -8.17 -3.63 2.94
N VAL A 7 -8.22 -4.09 1.68
CA VAL A 7 -9.20 -3.59 0.70
C VAL A 7 -10.64 -3.82 1.16
N VAL A 8 -10.94 -4.97 1.78
CA VAL A 8 -12.30 -5.31 2.21
C VAL A 8 -12.75 -4.37 3.33
N PHE A 9 -11.91 -4.16 4.33
CA PHE A 9 -12.19 -3.26 5.44
C PHE A 9 -12.42 -1.83 4.97
N ARG A 10 -11.60 -1.33 4.04
CA ARG A 10 -11.75 0.04 3.52
C ARG A 10 -13.06 0.23 2.77
N HIS A 11 -13.57 -0.77 2.06
CA HIS A 11 -14.90 -0.72 1.46
C HIS A 11 -16.01 -0.66 2.51
N VAL A 12 -15.91 -1.44 3.59
CA VAL A 12 -16.87 -1.38 4.72
C VAL A 12 -16.89 0.03 5.34
N VAL A 13 -15.72 0.63 5.55
CA VAL A 13 -15.61 1.98 6.10
C VAL A 13 -16.13 3.05 5.13
N SER A 14 -15.90 2.88 3.82
CA SER A 14 -16.38 3.80 2.78
C SER A 14 -17.92 3.92 2.81
N GLU A 15 -18.63 2.80 2.99
CA GLU A 15 -20.09 2.79 3.12
C GLU A 15 -20.61 3.39 4.44
N ALA A 16 -19.88 3.20 5.54
CA ALA A 16 -20.31 3.66 6.85
C ALA A 16 -20.07 5.17 7.05
N ALA A 17 -18.85 5.64 6.77
CA ALA A 17 -18.41 7.02 6.88
C ALA A 17 -17.03 7.17 6.20
N ARG A 18 -17.05 7.45 4.90
CA ARG A 18 -15.83 7.58 4.09
C ARG A 18 -14.91 8.68 4.62
N PRO A 19 -13.62 8.39 4.90
CA PRO A 19 -12.62 9.41 5.22
C PRO A 19 -12.19 10.19 3.97
N ASP A 20 -11.54 11.34 4.18
CA ASP A 20 -11.01 12.16 3.07
C ASP A 20 -9.87 11.46 2.31
N VAL A 21 -9.14 10.55 2.96
CA VAL A 21 -7.99 9.82 2.39
C VAL A 21 -7.88 8.43 3.00
N PHE A 22 -7.50 7.45 2.19
CA PHE A 22 -7.15 6.10 2.65
C PHE A 22 -5.65 5.85 2.59
N PHE A 23 -5.21 4.90 3.40
CA PHE A 23 -3.85 4.36 3.37
C PHE A 23 -3.91 2.86 3.12
N THR A 24 -2.94 2.35 2.36
CA THR A 24 -2.70 0.91 2.27
C THR A 24 -2.18 0.37 3.62
N GLU A 25 -2.04 -0.95 3.70
CA GLU A 25 -1.27 -1.55 4.78
C GLU A 25 0.24 -1.26 4.66
N PHE A 26 0.98 -1.57 5.73
CA PHE A 26 2.43 -1.34 5.78
C PHE A 26 3.18 -2.32 4.86
N ALA A 27 3.81 -1.78 3.83
CA ALA A 27 4.61 -2.55 2.87
C ALA A 27 6.11 -2.30 3.07
N ASN A 28 6.87 -3.37 3.26
CA ASN A 28 8.31 -3.31 3.46
C ASN A 28 9.04 -3.07 2.13
N THR A 29 9.90 -2.04 2.07
CA THR A 29 10.63 -1.66 0.85
C THR A 29 11.65 -2.71 0.42
N GLU A 30 12.30 -3.41 1.36
CA GLU A 30 13.27 -4.45 1.01
C GLU A 30 12.59 -5.64 0.32
N SER A 31 11.47 -6.10 0.89
CA SER A 31 10.67 -7.20 0.35
C SER A 31 10.15 -6.84 -1.03
N TYR A 32 9.65 -5.62 -1.24
CA TYR A 32 9.24 -5.13 -2.56
C TYR A 32 10.40 -5.18 -3.58
N CYS A 33 11.60 -4.78 -3.18
CA CYS A 33 12.79 -4.77 -4.04
C CYS A 33 13.46 -6.15 -4.20
N HIS A 34 13.14 -7.12 -3.35
CA HIS A 34 13.72 -8.45 -3.38
C HIS A 34 12.99 -9.35 -4.39
N PRO A 35 13.70 -10.05 -5.30
CA PRO A 35 13.07 -10.89 -6.33
C PRO A 35 12.10 -11.93 -5.75
N GLU A 36 12.48 -12.53 -4.63
CA GLU A 36 11.66 -13.52 -3.93
C GLU A 36 10.73 -12.87 -2.90
N GLY A 37 10.92 -11.61 -2.50
CA GLY A 37 10.09 -10.95 -1.48
C GLY A 37 8.90 -10.20 -2.04
N ASN A 38 8.92 -9.84 -3.33
CA ASN A 38 7.92 -8.92 -3.89
C ASN A 38 6.49 -9.46 -3.80
N HIS A 39 6.33 -10.77 -3.99
CA HIS A 39 5.01 -11.42 -3.97
C HIS A 39 4.33 -11.35 -2.60
N SER A 40 5.09 -11.33 -1.50
CA SER A 40 4.51 -11.30 -0.15
C SER A 40 3.94 -9.93 0.23
N VAL A 41 4.46 -8.85 -0.37
CA VAL A 41 4.01 -7.48 -0.10
C VAL A 41 2.99 -6.94 -1.11
N ARG A 42 2.86 -7.57 -2.28
CA ARG A 42 1.90 -7.16 -3.33
C ARG A 42 0.46 -7.08 -2.81
N GLY A 43 0.02 -8.05 -2.00
CA GLY A 43 -1.35 -8.06 -1.45
C GLY A 43 -1.65 -6.80 -0.62
N ARG A 44 -0.68 -6.34 0.17
CA ARG A 44 -0.81 -5.18 1.07
C ARG A 44 -0.97 -3.85 0.33
N LEU A 45 -0.52 -3.80 -0.92
CA LEU A 45 -0.59 -2.64 -1.80
C LEU A 45 -1.85 -2.64 -2.67
N THR A 46 -2.71 -3.66 -2.54
CA THR A 46 -3.90 -3.80 -3.38
C THR A 46 -4.93 -2.71 -3.03
N PHE A 47 -5.45 -2.05 -4.06
CA PHE A 47 -6.53 -1.09 -3.97
C PHE A 47 -7.43 -1.16 -5.22
N THR A 48 -8.63 -0.58 -5.14
CA THR A 48 -9.55 -0.36 -6.26
C THR A 48 -9.71 1.12 -6.54
N GLU A 49 -10.08 1.48 -7.78
CA GLU A 49 -10.12 2.88 -8.24
C GLU A 49 -11.08 3.77 -7.43
N ASP A 50 -12.14 3.19 -6.85
CA ASP A 50 -13.15 3.90 -6.05
C ASP A 50 -12.65 4.30 -4.65
N GLU A 51 -11.48 3.81 -4.22
CA GLU A 51 -10.85 4.15 -2.94
C GLU A 51 -10.01 5.44 -3.00
N GLN A 52 -9.90 6.09 -4.16
CA GLN A 52 -9.11 7.33 -4.29
C GLN A 52 -9.72 8.52 -3.51
N PRO A 53 -8.92 9.38 -2.86
CA PRO A 53 -7.46 9.40 -2.88
C PRO A 53 -6.82 8.36 -1.94
N MET A 54 -5.80 7.67 -2.46
CA MET A 54 -5.06 6.60 -1.76
C MET A 54 -3.59 6.97 -1.52
N VAL A 55 -3.05 6.60 -0.35
CA VAL A 55 -1.64 6.78 -0.01
C VAL A 55 -0.99 5.43 0.31
N ALA A 56 0.04 5.05 -0.45
CA ALA A 56 0.83 3.86 -0.16
C ALA A 56 1.68 4.07 1.11
N HIS A 57 1.47 3.23 2.13
CA HIS A 57 2.22 3.29 3.38
C HIS A 57 3.43 2.34 3.34
N ILE A 58 4.62 2.90 3.13
CA ILE A 58 5.87 2.13 2.96
C ILE A 58 6.81 2.31 4.15
N TRP A 59 7.62 1.29 4.45
CA TRP A 59 8.62 1.34 5.53
C TRP A 59 9.88 0.53 5.21
N GLY A 60 10.99 0.88 5.86
CA GLY A 60 12.32 0.28 5.67
C GLY A 60 13.41 1.18 6.28
N ASP A 61 14.67 0.85 6.03
CA ASP A 61 15.85 1.57 6.54
C ASP A 61 16.86 1.97 5.43
N LYS A 62 16.71 1.43 4.22
CA LYS A 62 17.58 1.71 3.05
C LYS A 62 16.98 2.76 2.11
N PRO A 63 17.54 3.98 2.03
CA PRO A 63 17.02 5.06 1.19
C PRO A 63 16.87 4.70 -0.29
N GLU A 64 17.75 3.87 -0.83
CA GLU A 64 17.72 3.38 -2.22
C GLU A 64 16.44 2.59 -2.53
N TYR A 65 15.96 1.78 -1.57
CA TYR A 65 14.73 1.00 -1.73
C TYR A 65 13.49 1.86 -1.57
N PHE A 66 13.51 2.86 -0.67
CA PHE A 66 12.46 3.87 -0.62
C PHE A 66 12.31 4.60 -1.96
N ARG A 67 13.43 5.02 -2.56
CA ARG A 67 13.42 5.68 -3.87
C ARG A 67 12.88 4.78 -4.98
N GLN A 68 13.32 3.53 -5.02
CA GLN A 68 12.86 2.59 -6.04
C GLN A 68 11.36 2.31 -5.89
N MET A 69 10.90 2.03 -4.67
CA MET A 69 9.50 1.72 -4.40
C MET A 69 8.59 2.92 -4.65
N SER A 70 8.97 4.14 -4.23
CA SER A 70 8.13 5.33 -4.46
C SER A 70 7.90 5.63 -5.94
N ILE A 71 8.93 5.46 -6.78
CA ILE A 71 8.82 5.54 -8.24
C ILE A 71 7.94 4.41 -8.79
N GLY A 72 8.02 3.21 -8.20
CA GLY A 72 7.14 2.08 -8.53
C GLY A 72 5.66 2.38 -8.24
N MET A 73 5.35 2.87 -7.04
CA MET A 73 3.98 3.21 -6.63
C MET A 73 3.36 4.27 -7.54
N ALA A 74 4.11 5.33 -7.86
CA ALA A 74 3.64 6.37 -8.78
C ALA A 74 3.35 5.88 -10.21
N LYS A 75 3.87 4.71 -10.61
CA LYS A 75 3.57 4.07 -11.92
C LYS A 75 2.39 3.11 -11.85
N GLU A 76 2.14 2.52 -10.68
CA GLU A 76 1.08 1.52 -10.48
C GLU A 76 -0.29 2.16 -10.19
N GLY A 77 -0.34 3.45 -9.83
CA GLY A 77 -1.57 4.25 -9.72
C GLY A 77 -1.66 5.02 -8.43
#